data_AF-A0A0J9YAU5-F1
#
_entry.id   AF-A0A0J9YAU5-F1
#
_cell.length_a   1.000
_cell.length_b   1.000
_cell.length_c   1.000
_cell.angle_alpha   90.00
_cell.angle_beta   90.00
_cell.angle_gamma   90.00
#
_symmetry.space_group_name_H-M   'P 1'
#
loop_
_entity.id
_entity.type
_entity.pdbx_description
1 polymer ?
#
loop_
_entity_poly.entity_id
_entity_poly.type
_entity_poly.pdbx_seq_one_letter_code
_entity_poly.pdbx_strand_id
1 'polypeptide(L)'
;MKILSILLYILMYNSSTRWSILAQPRKAFVNPQSECRIKCLNGGFCAYLVDDPSIHTCLCLLNVYYGDRCQYAGKILINLIILLLIFYHILSLISYQFIINFN
;
A
#
# COMPACT_ATOMS: atom_id res chain seq x y z
N MET A 1 -2.40 -28.15 -17.25
CA MET A 1 -1.39 -27.56 -16.34
C MET A 1 -1.42 -26.03 -16.19
N LYS A 2 -2.08 -25.26 -17.07
CA LYS A 2 -2.13 -23.78 -16.96
C LYS A 2 -3.14 -23.23 -15.93
N ILE A 3 -4.27 -23.94 -15.72
CA ILE A 3 -5.35 -23.49 -14.82
C ILE A 3 -4.90 -23.45 -13.36
N LEU A 4 -4.09 -24.42 -12.92
CA LEU A 4 -3.57 -24.48 -11.54
C LEU A 4 -2.65 -23.28 -11.24
N SER A 5 -1.84 -22.87 -12.22
CA SER A 5 -0.95 -21.70 -12.11
C SER A 5 -1.72 -20.39 -12.01
N ILE A 6 -2.84 -20.27 -12.73
CA ILE A 6 -3.71 -19.08 -12.69
C ILE A 6 -4.44 -19.02 -11.34
N LEU A 7 -4.92 -20.16 -10.83
CA LEU A 7 -5.56 -20.23 -9.51
C LEU A 7 -4.60 -19.82 -8.37
N LEU A 8 -3.36 -20.31 -8.41
CA LEU A 8 -2.32 -19.93 -7.45
C LEU A 8 -2.02 -18.42 -7.49
N TYR A 9 -1.99 -17.84 -8.69
CA TYR A 9 -1.78 -16.40 -8.87
C TYR A 9 -2.94 -15.56 -8.29
N ILE A 10 -4.19 -16.00 -8.49
CA ILE A 10 -5.39 -15.34 -7.93
C ILE A 10 -5.41 -15.45 -6.39
N LEU A 11 -5.03 -16.60 -5.82
CA LEU A 11 -4.99 -16.79 -4.37
C LEU A 11 -3.91 -15.92 -3.70
N MET A 12 -2.73 -15.79 -4.31
CA MET A 12 -1.69 -14.87 -3.83
C MET A 12 -2.15 -13.41 -3.87
N TYR A 13 -2.91 -12.99 -4.89
CA TYR A 13 -3.39 -11.61 -5.03
C TYR A 13 -4.48 -11.25 -4.00
N ASN A 14 -5.36 -12.20 -3.66
CA ASN A 14 -6.45 -11.97 -2.69
C ASN A 14 -5.99 -11.85 -1.23
N SER A 15 -4.73 -12.14 -0.93
CA SER A 15 -4.18 -12.05 0.43
C SER A 15 -3.89 -10.60 0.88
N SER A 16 -3.90 -9.63 -0.05
CA SER A 16 -3.41 -8.27 0.20
C SER A 16 -4.46 -7.25 0.67
N THR A 17 -5.74 -7.60 0.77
CA THR A 17 -6.81 -6.63 1.09
C THR A 17 -7.65 -7.03 2.30
N ARG A 18 -7.04 -7.53 3.37
CA ARG A 18 -7.72 -7.63 4.67
C ARG A 18 -7.71 -6.27 5.37
N TRP A 19 -8.52 -5.33 4.89
CA TRP A 19 -8.89 -4.14 5.65
C TRP A 19 -9.95 -4.56 6.67
N SER A 20 -9.56 -4.76 7.92
CA SER A 20 -10.48 -5.01 9.02
C SER A 20 -11.43 -3.82 9.16
N ILE A 21 -12.71 -4.02 8.82
CA ILE A 21 -13.84 -3.10 9.05
C ILE A 21 -14.18 -3.12 10.56
N LEU A 22 -13.21 -2.78 11.40
CA LEU A 22 -13.46 -2.42 12.79
C LEU A 22 -13.49 -0.89 12.82
N ALA A 23 -14.47 -0.29 13.50
CA ALA A 23 -14.58 1.15 13.64
C ALA A 23 -13.23 1.73 14.06
N GLN A 24 -12.59 2.48 13.15
CA GLN A 24 -11.29 3.08 13.46
C GLN A 24 -11.50 4.11 14.57
N PRO A 25 -10.65 4.11 15.60
CA PRO A 25 -10.77 5.08 16.68
C PRO A 25 -10.60 6.49 16.11
N ARG A 26 -11.43 7.42 16.59
CA ARG A 26 -11.46 8.80 16.09
C ARG A 26 -10.16 9.50 16.47
N LYS A 27 -9.61 10.26 15.53
CA LYS A 27 -8.33 10.97 15.69
C LYS A 27 -8.52 12.45 15.39
N ALA A 28 -7.82 13.28 16.15
CA ALA A 28 -7.77 14.73 15.93
C ALA A 28 -6.32 15.20 15.90
N PHE A 29 -6.03 16.25 15.14
CA PHE A 29 -4.67 16.78 15.02
C PHE A 29 -4.24 17.49 16.31
N VAL A 30 -2.99 17.26 16.70
CA VAL A 30 -2.35 18.06 17.74
C VAL A 30 -2.03 19.45 17.17
N ASN A 31 -2.32 20.52 17.90
CA ASN A 31 -1.99 21.88 17.48
C ASN A 31 -1.52 22.71 18.68
N PRO A 32 -0.27 23.24 18.68
CA PRO A 32 0.74 23.15 17.64
C PRO A 32 1.37 21.75 17.52
N GLN A 33 1.81 21.36 16.32
CA GLN A 33 2.45 20.05 16.08
C GLN A 33 3.71 19.81 16.92
N SER A 34 4.32 20.87 17.48
CA SER A 34 5.45 20.81 18.40
C SER A 34 5.14 20.20 19.77
N GLU A 35 3.87 20.16 20.19
CA GLU A 35 3.44 19.55 21.47
C GLU A 35 3.32 18.03 21.39
N CYS A 36 3.62 17.44 20.24
CA CYS A 36 3.54 16.00 20.09
C CYS A 36 4.58 15.29 20.96
N ARG A 37 4.12 14.31 21.76
CA ARG A 37 4.98 13.47 22.61
C ARG A 37 5.82 12.45 21.84
N ILE A 38 5.47 12.22 20.57
CA ILE A 38 6.18 11.33 19.66
C ILE A 38 6.65 12.10 18.43
N LYS A 39 7.71 11.61 17.78
CA LYS A 39 8.21 12.21 16.54
C LYS A 39 7.70 11.41 15.34
N CYS A 40 6.86 12.03 14.52
CA CYS A 40 6.47 11.49 13.22
C CYS A 40 7.58 11.77 12.19
N LEU A 41 7.87 10.78 11.35
CA LEU A 41 8.88 10.87 10.29
C LEU A 41 8.21 11.03 8.93
N ASN A 42 9.01 11.33 7.91
CA ASN A 42 8.60 11.34 6.50
C ASN A 42 7.34 12.19 6.21
N GLY A 43 7.19 13.32 6.90
CA GLY A 43 6.06 14.23 6.73
C GLY A 43 4.74 13.73 7.34
N GLY A 44 4.77 12.72 8.21
CA GLY A 44 3.60 12.30 8.97
C GLY A 44 3.12 13.38 9.96
N PHE A 45 1.81 13.44 10.17
CA PHE A 45 1.18 14.41 11.09
C PHE A 45 0.89 13.76 12.43
N CYS A 46 1.12 14.49 13.53
CA CYS A 46 0.75 14.02 14.84
C CYS A 46 -0.75 14.23 15.11
N ALA A 47 -1.38 13.18 15.63
CA ALA A 47 -2.76 13.16 16.08
C ALA A 47 -2.86 12.50 17.45
N TYR A 48 -3.93 12.77 18.18
CA TYR A 48 -4.29 12.07 19.41
C TYR A 48 -5.60 11.31 19.21
N LEU A 49 -5.83 10.28 20.04
CA LEU A 49 -7.12 9.58 20.08
C LEU A 49 -8.14 10.47 20.79
N VAL A 50 -9.29 10.71 20.14
CA VAL A 50 -10.33 11.58 20.72
C VAL A 50 -10.86 11.04 22.05
N ASP A 51 -10.90 9.71 22.18
CA ASP A 51 -11.38 9.05 23.39
C ASP A 51 -10.30 9.00 24.51
N ASP A 52 -9.01 9.14 24.18
CA ASP A 52 -7.91 9.29 25.14
C ASP A 52 -6.79 10.20 24.56
N PRO A 53 -6.84 11.51 24.87
CA PRO A 53 -5.87 12.47 24.35
C PRO A 53 -4.43 12.26 24.82
N SER A 54 -4.19 11.42 25.82
CA SER A 54 -2.83 11.11 26.28
C SER A 54 -2.06 10.25 25.25
N ILE A 55 -2.79 9.56 24.37
CA ILE A 55 -2.24 8.67 23.35
C ILE A 55 -2.05 9.46 22.05
N HIS A 56 -0.79 9.71 21.71
CA HIS A 56 -0.40 10.33 20.45
C HIS A 56 -0.02 9.25 19.41
N THR A 57 -0.44 9.44 18.17
CA THR A 57 -0.22 8.55 17.02
C THR A 57 0.17 9.37 15.80
N CYS A 58 0.93 8.78 14.88
CA CYS A 58 1.22 9.41 13.60
C CYS A 58 0.18 9.03 12.53
N LEU A 59 -0.23 10.02 11.74
CA LEU A 59 -0.98 9.86 10.51
C LEU A 59 -0.01 9.99 9.35
N CYS A 60 0.29 8.86 8.70
CA CYS A 60 1.22 8.81 7.58
C CYS A 60 0.56 9.28 6.29
N LEU A 61 1.36 9.79 5.36
CA LEU A 61 0.91 9.96 3.98
C LEU A 61 0.45 8.60 3.45
N LEU A 62 -0.88 8.48 3.29
CA LEU A 62 -1.55 7.29 2.83
C LEU A 62 -0.77 6.70 1.67
N ASN A 63 -0.59 5.38 1.69
CA ASN A 63 -0.03 4.63 0.57
C ASN A 63 1.46 4.91 0.27
N VAL A 64 2.11 5.91 0.89
CA VAL A 64 3.54 6.22 0.69
C VAL A 64 4.40 5.78 1.86
N TYR A 65 3.95 5.97 3.10
CA TYR A 65 4.69 5.57 4.29
C TYR A 65 3.79 4.85 5.29
N TYR A 66 4.35 3.94 6.07
CA TYR A 66 3.63 3.16 7.09
C TYR A 66 4.50 2.89 8.33
N GLY A 67 3.87 2.32 9.35
CA GLY A 67 4.44 2.10 10.69
C GLY A 67 4.02 3.18 11.68
N ASP A 68 4.24 2.93 12.96
CA ASP A 68 3.77 3.79 14.06
C ASP A 68 4.28 5.23 14.01
N ARG A 69 5.45 5.43 13.37
CA ARG A 69 6.09 6.74 13.17
C ARG A 69 6.26 7.11 11.70
N CYS A 70 5.59 6.39 10.79
CA CYS A 70 5.72 6.55 9.34
C CYS A 70 7.15 6.31 8.83
N GLN A 71 7.89 5.41 9.48
CA GLN A 71 9.30 5.17 9.21
C GLN A 71 9.56 4.31 7.97
N TYR A 72 8.58 3.51 7.55
CA TYR A 72 8.76 2.56 6.45
C TYR A 72 8.12 3.10 5.16
N ALA A 73 8.83 3.01 4.04
CA ALA A 73 8.27 3.35 2.73
C ALA A 73 7.35 2.22 2.23
N GLY A 74 6.14 2.60 1.81
CA GLY A 74 5.16 1.72 1.17
C GLY A 74 5.64 1.27 -0.20
N LYS A 75 5.43 -0.02 -0.52
CA LYS A 75 5.88 -0.65 -1.78
C LYS A 75 5.03 -0.28 -3.02
N ILE A 76 4.43 0.92 -3.07
CA ILE A 76 3.53 1.28 -4.17
C ILE A 76 4.25 1.46 -5.50
N LEU A 77 5.42 2.09 -5.47
CA LEU A 77 6.28 2.16 -6.65
C LEU A 77 6.60 0.76 -7.18
N ILE A 78 6.87 -0.19 -6.31
CA ILE A 78 7.19 -1.57 -6.71
C ILE A 78 5.97 -2.26 -7.32
N ASN A 79 4.78 -2.16 -6.71
CA ASN A 79 3.58 -2.80 -7.28
C ASN A 79 3.18 -2.18 -8.63
N LEU A 80 3.29 -0.86 -8.79
CA LEU A 80 2.99 -0.21 -10.07
C LEU A 80 4.02 -0.57 -11.14
N ILE A 81 5.31 -0.59 -10.79
CA ILE A 81 6.39 -1.01 -11.70
C ILE A 81 6.23 -2.48 -12.11
N ILE A 82 5.92 -3.37 -11.16
CA ILE A 82 5.68 -4.78 -11.45
C ILE A 82 4.48 -4.93 -12.39
N LEU A 83 3.38 -4.20 -12.17
CA LEU A 83 2.21 -4.23 -13.05
C LEU A 83 2.56 -3.75 -14.48
N LEU A 84 3.34 -2.68 -14.60
CA LEU A 84 3.81 -2.16 -15.89
C LEU A 84 4.74 -3.16 -16.62
N LEU A 85 5.65 -3.80 -15.89
CA LEU A 85 6.54 -4.83 -16.44
C LEU A 85 5.77 -6.06 -16.93
N ILE A 86 4.77 -6.51 -16.17
CA ILE A 86 3.87 -7.61 -16.58
C ILE A 86 3.10 -7.21 -17.84
N PHE A 87 2.52 -6.00 -17.87
CA PHE A 87 1.78 -5.53 -19.03
C PHE A 87 2.65 -5.48 -20.29
N TYR A 88 3.89 -4.96 -20.18
CA TYR A 88 4.85 -4.95 -21.28
C TYR A 88 5.20 -6.35 -21.78
N HIS A 89 5.45 -7.29 -20.85
CA HIS A 89 5.79 -8.66 -21.21
C HIS A 89 4.63 -9.40 -21.89
N ILE A 90 3.39 -9.15 -21.47
CA ILE A 90 2.19 -9.72 -22.11
C ILE A 90 2.01 -9.14 -23.52
N LEU A 91 2.17 -7.83 -23.71
CA LEU A 91 2.13 -7.21 -25.04
C LEU A 91 3.17 -7.82 -25.98
N SER A 92 4.41 -7.98 -25.51
CA SER A 92 5.47 -8.61 -26.30
C SER A 92 5.10 -10.03 -26.75
N LEU A 93 4.56 -10.85 -25.84
CA LEU A 93 4.13 -12.21 -26.18
C LEU A 93 3.00 -12.25 -27.21
N ILE A 94 2.01 -11.34 -27.11
CA ILE A 94 0.92 -11.22 -28.09
C ILE A 94 1.48 -10.82 -29.46
N SER A 95 2.42 -9.88 -29.52
CA SER A 95 3.08 -9.47 -30.76
C SER A 95 3.86 -10.62 -31.40
N TYR A 96 4.63 -11.39 -30.62
CA TYR A 96 5.33 -12.57 -31.15
C TYR A 96 4.38 -13.66 -31.65
N GLN A 97 3.28 -13.91 -30.94
CA GLN A 97 2.29 -14.90 -31.37
C GLN A 97 1.57 -14.48 -32.66
N PHE A 98 1.35 -13.17 -32.87
CA PHE A 98 0.83 -12.64 -34.13
C PHE A 98 1.82 -12.82 -35.29
N ILE A 99 3.11 -12.56 -35.06
CA ILE A 99 4.17 -12.74 -36.07
C ILE A 99 4.29 -14.22 -36.49
N ILE A 100 4.24 -15.15 -35.54
CA ILE A 100 4.35 -16.59 -35.82
C ILE A 100 3.13 -17.13 -36.57
N ASN A 101 1.91 -16.61 -36.29
CA ASN A 101 0.69 -17.07 -36.95
C ASN A 101 0.48 -16.50 -38.37
N PHE A 102 1.24 -15.49 -38.78
CA PHE A 102 1.15 -14.85 -40.09
C PHE A 102 2.31 -15.20 -41.05
N ASN A 103 3.15 -16.17 -40.67
CA ASN A 103 4.25 -16.70 -41.48
C ASN A 103 4.07 -18.21 -41.66
#